data_AF-A0AA50IT31-F1
#
_entry.id   AF-A0AA50IT31-F1
#
_cell.length_a   1.000
_cell.length_b   1.000
_cell.length_c   1.000
_cell.angle_alpha   90.00
_cell.angle_beta   90.00
_cell.angle_gamma   90.00
#
_symmetry.space_group_name_H-M   'P 1'
#
loop_
_entity.id
_entity.type
_entity.pdbx_description
1 polymer ?
#
loop_
_entity_poly.entity_id
_entity_poly.type
_entity_poly.pdbx_seq_one_letter_code
_entity_poly.pdbx_strand_id
1 'polypeptide(L)'
;AERALDTMNFDMIKGRPIRIMWSQRDPSLRKSGVGNVFIKNLDKTIDNKAMYDTFSAFGNILSCKVAQDETGASKGYGFVHFETEEAANKSIEKVNGMLLNGKKVYVGRFIPRKEREKELGEKAKLFTNVYVKNFGEDFSDEMLKDMFEKYGRITSHKVMYKDDGNSRGFGFVAFEDPDAAERACMELNGKELVEGKPLYVGRAQKKAERQKELKRKFEQLKSERLTRYQGVNLYVKNLDDTIDDERLRKEFAPFGTITSA
;
A
#
# COMPACT_ATOMS: atom_id res chain seq x y z
N ALA A 1 25.87 -10.12 33.44
CA ALA A 1 25.39 -9.72 32.11
C ALA A 1 24.11 -10.44 31.75
N GLU A 2 24.10 -11.78 31.76
CA GLU A 2 22.90 -12.62 31.56
C GLU A 2 21.71 -12.20 32.42
N ARG A 3 21.90 -12.08 33.75
CA ARG A 3 20.83 -11.62 34.64
C ARG A 3 20.18 -10.31 34.20
N ALA A 4 20.95 -9.35 33.69
CA ALA A 4 20.39 -8.08 33.21
C ALA A 4 19.64 -8.24 31.88
N LEU A 5 20.11 -9.13 31.01
CA LEU A 5 19.42 -9.48 29.76
C LEU A 5 18.10 -10.20 30.04
N ASP A 6 18.03 -11.05 31.06
CA ASP A 6 16.81 -11.79 31.38
C ASP A 6 15.81 -10.93 32.18
N THR A 7 16.29 -10.09 33.10
CA THR A 7 15.41 -9.36 34.02
C THR A 7 15.02 -7.97 33.53
N MET A 8 15.85 -7.31 32.71
CA MET A 8 15.63 -5.91 32.31
C MET A 8 15.28 -5.75 30.82
N ASN A 9 15.31 -6.82 30.03
CA ASN A 9 14.93 -6.72 28.63
C ASN A 9 13.42 -6.47 28.52
N PHE A 10 13.05 -5.49 27.70
CA PHE A 10 11.70 -4.94 27.54
C PHE A 10 11.18 -4.04 28.68
N ASP A 11 12.01 -3.71 29.68
CA ASP A 11 11.63 -2.75 30.73
C ASP A 11 11.35 -1.35 30.18
N MET A 12 10.38 -0.67 30.77
CA MET A 12 9.98 0.67 30.35
C MET A 12 10.93 1.73 30.89
N ILE A 13 11.77 2.31 30.03
CA ILE A 13 12.59 3.49 30.35
C ILE A 13 12.10 4.67 29.53
N LYS A 14 11.66 5.75 30.21
CA LYS A 14 11.09 6.95 29.58
C LYS A 14 9.93 6.64 28.60
N GLY A 15 9.08 5.69 28.98
CA GLY A 15 7.92 5.29 28.18
C GLY A 15 8.25 4.46 26.93
N ARG A 16 9.49 3.97 26.79
CA ARG A 16 9.88 3.05 25.71
C ARG A 16 10.47 1.77 26.30
N PRO A 17 10.05 0.58 25.81
CA PRO A 17 10.65 -0.67 26.24
C PRO A 17 12.09 -0.73 25.74
N ILE A 18 13.05 -0.93 26.65
CA ILE A 18 14.45 -1.12 26.28
C ILE A 18 14.64 -2.49 25.67
N ARG A 19 15.63 -2.61 24.78
CA ARG A 19 15.97 -3.88 24.16
C ARG A 19 17.44 -4.17 24.44
N ILE A 20 17.67 -5.12 25.33
CA ILE A 20 19.01 -5.57 25.70
C ILE A 20 19.37 -6.76 24.82
N MET A 21 20.55 -6.71 24.22
CA MET A 21 21.04 -7.75 23.32
C MET A 21 22.53 -7.93 23.56
N TRP A 22 23.04 -9.13 23.29
CA TRP A 22 24.47 -9.34 23.22
C TRP A 22 25.10 -8.50 22.09
N SER A 23 26.25 -7.90 22.40
CA SER A 23 26.99 -7.13 21.41
C SER A 23 27.66 -8.06 20.41
N GLN A 24 27.04 -8.23 19.24
CA GLN A 24 27.66 -8.88 18.09
C GLN A 24 28.48 -7.86 17.29
N ARG A 25 29.79 -8.12 17.19
CA ARG A 25 30.74 -7.32 16.39
C ARG A 25 30.55 -7.49 14.90
N ASP A 26 30.15 -8.67 14.44
CA ASP A 26 29.90 -8.92 13.03
C ASP A 26 28.49 -8.45 12.63
N PRO A 27 28.35 -7.44 11.75
CA PRO A 27 27.05 -7.01 11.25
C PRO A 27 26.40 -7.99 10.27
N SER A 28 27.15 -8.96 9.74
CA SER A 28 26.69 -9.91 8.71
C SER A 28 25.50 -10.74 9.19
N LEU A 29 25.55 -11.27 10.41
CA LEU A 29 24.46 -12.07 10.99
C LEU A 29 23.15 -11.29 11.04
N ARG A 30 23.18 -10.04 11.53
CA ARG A 30 22.00 -9.16 11.55
C ARG A 30 21.53 -8.70 10.17
N LYS A 31 22.44 -8.51 9.21
CA LYS A 31 22.13 -8.02 7.86
C LYS A 31 21.72 -9.12 6.89
N SER A 32 22.14 -10.36 7.13
CA SER A 32 21.88 -11.50 6.26
C SER A 32 20.40 -11.83 6.14
N GLY A 33 19.60 -11.47 7.14
CA GLY A 33 18.19 -11.87 7.20
C GLY A 33 17.98 -13.33 7.58
N VAL A 34 19.05 -14.11 7.70
CA VAL A 34 19.02 -15.52 8.09
C VAL A 34 18.55 -15.59 9.54
N GLY A 35 17.56 -16.44 9.82
CA GLY A 35 16.92 -16.51 11.14
C GLY A 35 15.91 -15.41 11.46
N ASN A 36 15.64 -14.46 10.55
CA ASN A 36 14.60 -13.44 10.76
C ASN A 36 13.21 -13.92 10.35
N VAL A 37 12.28 -13.80 11.28
CA VAL A 37 10.88 -14.20 11.14
C VAL A 37 9.99 -12.97 11.31
N PHE A 38 8.99 -12.88 10.44
CA PHE A 38 7.92 -11.90 10.49
C PHE A 38 6.65 -12.56 11.03
N ILE A 39 6.03 -11.91 12.01
CA ILE A 39 4.79 -12.37 12.62
C ILE A 39 3.70 -11.32 12.38
N LYS A 40 2.56 -11.75 11.82
CA LYS A 40 1.42 -10.90 11.47
C LYS A 40 0.17 -11.40 12.16
N ASN A 41 -0.80 -10.49 12.31
CA ASN A 41 -2.08 -10.76 12.95
C ASN A 41 -1.93 -11.15 14.43
N LEU A 42 -0.94 -10.55 15.09
CA LEU A 42 -0.79 -10.66 16.54
C LEU A 42 -1.93 -9.92 17.23
N ASP A 43 -2.34 -10.45 18.37
CA ASP A 43 -3.21 -9.68 19.24
C ASP A 43 -2.50 -8.42 19.76
N LYS A 44 -3.27 -7.34 19.92
CA LYS A 44 -2.73 -6.05 20.36
C LYS A 44 -2.29 -6.09 21.83
N THR A 45 -2.78 -7.06 22.61
CA THR A 45 -2.37 -7.27 23.99
C THR A 45 -1.02 -7.98 24.11
N ILE A 46 -0.49 -8.56 23.03
CA ILE A 46 0.80 -9.25 23.05
C ILE A 46 1.90 -8.20 23.00
N ASP A 47 2.71 -8.17 24.06
CA ASP A 47 3.88 -7.31 24.18
C ASP A 47 5.17 -8.04 23.75
N ASN A 48 6.31 -7.35 23.88
CA ASN A 48 7.61 -7.90 23.49
C ASN A 48 8.01 -9.12 24.36
N LYS A 49 7.62 -9.12 25.63
CA LYS A 49 7.96 -10.17 26.59
C LYS A 49 7.18 -11.45 26.28
N ALA A 50 5.85 -11.36 26.12
CA ALA A 50 5.02 -12.49 25.74
C ALA A 50 5.44 -13.09 24.38
N MET A 51 5.84 -12.24 23.43
CA MET A 51 6.43 -12.69 22.18
C MET A 51 7.76 -13.42 22.40
N TYR A 52 8.67 -12.88 23.20
CA TYR A 52 9.94 -13.54 23.52
C TYR A 52 9.71 -14.91 24.17
N ASP A 53 8.85 -14.97 25.19
CA ASP A 53 8.54 -16.19 25.94
C ASP A 53 7.95 -17.26 25.02
N THR A 54 7.04 -16.88 24.10
CA THR A 54 6.44 -17.83 23.15
C THR A 54 7.45 -18.38 22.15
N PHE A 55 8.32 -17.51 21.61
CA PHE A 55 9.22 -17.90 20.52
C PHE A 55 10.54 -18.50 21.01
N SER A 56 10.93 -18.24 22.27
CA SER A 56 12.17 -18.79 22.86
C SER A 56 12.16 -20.32 22.94
N ALA A 57 10.97 -20.93 22.94
CA ALA A 57 10.78 -22.38 22.88
C ALA A 57 11.31 -23.03 21.57
N PHE A 58 11.49 -22.25 20.50
CA PHE A 58 11.98 -22.77 19.20
C PHE A 58 13.49 -22.60 19.01
N GLY A 59 14.13 -21.75 19.81
CA GLY A 59 15.57 -21.50 19.76
C GLY A 59 15.95 -20.17 20.41
N ASN A 60 17.27 -19.94 20.49
CA ASN A 60 17.80 -18.72 21.07
C ASN A 60 17.42 -17.49 20.23
N ILE A 61 16.80 -16.50 20.89
CA ILE A 61 16.36 -15.26 20.24
C ILE A 61 17.44 -14.20 20.46
N LEU A 62 18.05 -13.75 19.36
CA LEU A 62 18.98 -12.61 19.39
C LEU A 62 18.24 -11.27 19.55
N SER A 63 17.03 -11.17 19.00
CA SER A 63 16.21 -9.97 19.07
C SER A 63 14.74 -10.29 18.83
N CYS A 64 13.82 -9.73 19.61
CA CYS A 64 12.41 -9.65 19.22
C CYS A 64 11.90 -8.22 19.39
N LYS A 65 10.87 -7.89 18.61
CA LYS A 65 10.19 -6.60 18.69
C LYS A 65 8.77 -6.68 18.13
N VAL A 66 7.80 -6.24 18.92
CA VAL A 66 6.45 -5.87 18.47
C VAL A 66 6.49 -4.48 17.87
N ALA A 67 5.91 -4.31 16.68
CA ALA A 67 5.80 -3.00 16.07
C ALA A 67 4.72 -2.20 16.79
N GLN A 68 5.09 -1.03 17.32
CA GLN A 68 4.20 -0.11 18.00
C GLN A 68 3.95 1.14 17.15
N ASP A 69 2.83 1.82 17.40
CA ASP A 69 2.52 3.15 16.87
C ASP A 69 3.12 4.27 17.73
N GLU A 70 2.85 5.52 17.34
CA GLU A 70 3.36 6.71 18.02
C GLU A 70 2.81 6.84 19.46
N THR A 71 1.66 6.21 19.74
CA THR A 71 1.04 6.16 21.07
C THR A 71 1.55 5.01 21.92
N GLY A 72 2.42 4.16 21.37
CA GLY A 72 2.95 2.96 22.03
C GLY A 72 2.06 1.72 21.90
N ALA A 73 0.91 1.82 21.23
CA ALA A 73 0.01 0.69 21.04
C ALA A 73 0.52 -0.25 19.94
N SER A 74 0.25 -1.56 20.09
CA SER A 74 0.68 -2.57 19.13
C SER A 74 -0.02 -2.42 17.78
N LYS A 75 0.77 -2.44 16.70
CA LYS A 75 0.29 -2.50 15.32
C LYS A 75 -0.17 -3.90 14.90
N GLY A 76 -0.10 -4.89 15.80
CA GLY A 76 -0.54 -6.27 15.54
C GLY A 76 0.41 -7.08 14.66
N TYR A 77 1.68 -6.68 14.60
CA TYR A 77 2.74 -7.45 13.95
C TYR A 77 4.08 -7.23 14.65
N GLY A 78 5.03 -8.13 14.44
CA GLY A 78 6.35 -8.03 15.01
C GLY A 78 7.39 -8.89 14.30
N PHE A 79 8.58 -8.89 14.84
CA PHE A 79 9.76 -9.51 14.26
C PHE A 79 10.52 -10.27 15.34
N VAL A 80 10.99 -11.47 14.99
CA VAL A 80 11.86 -12.28 15.84
C VAL A 80 13.08 -12.66 15.01
N HIS A 81 14.26 -12.43 15.56
CA HIS A 81 15.53 -12.84 15.00
C HIS A 81 16.09 -13.96 15.87
N PHE A 82 16.10 -15.16 15.30
CA PHE A 82 16.75 -16.30 15.89
C PHE A 82 18.25 -16.28 15.57
N GLU A 83 19.02 -16.92 16.45
CA GLU A 83 20.44 -17.17 16.21
C GLU A 83 20.67 -18.09 15.00
N THR A 84 19.75 -19.03 14.76
CA THR A 84 19.87 -20.04 13.71
C THR A 84 18.68 -20.03 12.75
N GLU A 85 18.92 -20.45 11.49
CA GLU A 85 17.85 -20.55 10.48
C GLU A 85 16.89 -21.69 10.80
N GLU A 86 17.39 -22.77 11.41
CA GLU A 86 16.60 -23.93 11.78
C GLU A 86 15.55 -23.56 12.84
N ALA A 87 15.90 -22.73 13.82
CA ALA A 87 14.96 -22.23 14.82
C ALA A 87 13.86 -21.37 14.16
N ALA A 88 14.24 -20.50 13.22
CA ALA A 88 13.28 -19.72 12.45
C ALA A 88 12.32 -20.60 11.65
N ASN A 89 12.83 -21.60 10.91
CA ASN A 89 11.99 -22.52 10.12
C ASN A 89 11.05 -23.34 11.02
N LYS A 90 11.53 -23.86 12.15
CA LYS A 90 10.69 -24.57 13.13
C LYS A 90 9.59 -23.68 13.69
N SER A 91 9.89 -22.42 13.99
CA SER A 91 8.88 -21.47 14.48
C SER A 91 7.81 -21.18 13.41
N ILE A 92 8.20 -21.08 12.14
CA ILE A 92 7.28 -20.89 11.03
C ILE A 92 6.38 -22.12 10.89
N GLU A 93 6.95 -23.32 10.85
CA GLU A 93 6.19 -24.55 10.66
C GLU A 93 5.18 -24.80 11.79
N LYS A 94 5.60 -24.59 13.05
CA LYS A 94 4.76 -24.90 14.20
C LYS A 94 3.78 -23.79 14.57
N VAL A 95 4.17 -22.52 14.46
CA VAL A 95 3.35 -21.40 14.96
C VAL A 95 2.51 -20.76 13.86
N ASN A 96 2.87 -20.90 12.59
CA ASN A 96 2.07 -20.34 11.50
C ASN A 96 0.67 -20.97 11.47
N GLY A 97 -0.35 -20.15 11.69
CA GLY A 97 -1.73 -20.58 11.74
C GLY A 97 -2.21 -21.05 13.12
N MET A 98 -1.39 -20.99 14.17
CA MET A 98 -1.84 -21.21 15.55
C MET A 98 -2.65 -20.03 16.08
N LEU A 99 -3.50 -20.32 17.08
CA LEU A 99 -4.28 -19.30 17.79
C LEU A 99 -3.48 -18.79 19.00
N LEU A 100 -3.03 -17.54 18.97
CA LEU A 100 -2.52 -16.84 20.16
C LEU A 100 -3.57 -15.83 20.61
N ASN A 101 -4.02 -15.92 21.86
CA ASN A 101 -5.10 -15.10 22.43
C ASN A 101 -6.35 -15.05 21.52
N GLY A 102 -6.73 -16.19 20.93
CA GLY A 102 -7.89 -16.29 20.04
C GLY A 102 -7.69 -15.73 18.63
N LYS A 103 -6.51 -15.20 18.29
CA LYS A 103 -6.18 -14.75 16.93
C LYS A 103 -5.24 -15.73 16.24
N LYS A 104 -5.60 -16.07 15.00
CA LYS A 104 -4.77 -16.90 14.12
C LYS A 104 -3.56 -16.10 13.66
N VAL A 105 -2.39 -16.39 14.22
CA VAL A 105 -1.16 -15.68 13.84
C VAL A 105 -0.62 -16.23 12.53
N TYR A 106 0.02 -15.35 11.75
CA TYR A 106 0.78 -15.75 10.58
C TYR A 106 2.26 -15.57 10.89
N VAL A 107 3.05 -16.61 10.68
CA VAL A 107 4.50 -16.61 10.89
C VAL A 107 5.16 -16.97 9.58
N GLY A 108 6.11 -16.16 9.12
CA GLY A 108 6.81 -16.39 7.86
C GLY A 108 8.20 -15.78 7.86
N ARG A 109 8.99 -16.07 6.82
CA ARG A 109 10.31 -15.46 6.66
C ARG A 109 10.17 -13.94 6.57
N PHE A 110 11.10 -13.23 7.19
CA PHE A 110 11.16 -11.78 7.07
C PHE A 110 11.58 -11.39 5.66
N ILE A 111 10.76 -10.60 5.00
CA ILE A 111 11.07 -10.00 3.70
C ILE A 111 11.27 -8.49 3.91
N PRO A 112 12.45 -7.94 3.56
CA PRO A 112 12.73 -6.51 3.61
C PRO A 112 11.64 -5.70 2.90
N ARG A 113 11.36 -4.50 3.42
CA ARG A 113 10.29 -3.64 2.88
C ARG A 113 10.43 -3.40 1.36
N LYS A 114 11.65 -3.12 0.89
CA LYS A 114 11.96 -2.88 -0.52
C LYS A 114 11.60 -4.08 -1.41
N GLU A 115 11.91 -5.29 -0.95
CA GLU A 115 11.56 -6.52 -1.65
C GLU A 115 10.06 -6.79 -1.63
N ARG A 116 9.39 -6.56 -0.50
CA ARG A 116 7.92 -6.67 -0.42
C ARG A 116 7.21 -5.71 -1.36
N GLU A 117 7.70 -4.48 -1.49
CA GLU A 117 7.16 -3.48 -2.42
C GLU A 117 7.39 -3.90 -3.88
N LYS A 118 8.57 -4.48 -4.19
CA LYS A 118 8.86 -5.05 -5.51
C LYS A 118 7.94 -6.22 -5.85
N GLU A 119 7.82 -7.21 -4.95
CA GLU A 119 6.96 -8.38 -5.15
C GLU A 119 5.48 -7.99 -5.28
N LEU A 120 5.02 -7.02 -4.48
CA LEU A 120 3.66 -6.49 -4.58
C LEU A 120 3.44 -5.76 -5.91
N GLY A 121 4.43 -5.01 -6.38
CA GLY A 121 4.43 -4.39 -7.71
C GLY A 121 4.38 -5.42 -8.83
N GLU A 122 5.20 -6.47 -8.76
CA GLU A 122 5.23 -7.58 -9.73
C GLU A 122 3.92 -8.37 -9.72
N LYS A 123 3.36 -8.68 -8.55
CA LYS A 123 2.03 -9.30 -8.46
C LYS A 123 0.91 -8.39 -8.97
N ALA A 124 1.06 -7.08 -8.84
CA ALA A 124 0.10 -6.14 -9.41
C ALA A 124 0.16 -6.08 -10.94
N LYS A 125 1.30 -6.45 -11.55
CA LYS A 125 1.51 -6.60 -13.00
C LYS A 125 0.98 -7.92 -13.55
N LEU A 126 0.83 -8.96 -12.73
CA LEU A 126 0.17 -10.21 -13.11
C LEU A 126 -1.35 -10.02 -13.23
N PHE A 127 -1.78 -9.34 -14.28
CA PHE A 127 -3.18 -9.21 -14.64
C PHE A 127 -3.37 -9.66 -16.09
N THR A 128 -4.45 -10.38 -16.33
CA THR A 128 -4.84 -10.80 -17.69
C THR A 128 -5.96 -9.93 -18.25
N ASN A 129 -6.73 -9.28 -17.38
CA ASN A 129 -7.87 -8.47 -17.77
C ASN A 129 -7.47 -6.99 -17.89
N VAL A 130 -7.68 -6.46 -19.08
CA VAL A 130 -7.39 -5.10 -19.51
C VAL A 130 -8.69 -4.33 -19.67
N TYR A 131 -8.70 -3.10 -19.19
CA TYR A 131 -9.73 -2.10 -19.41
C TYR A 131 -9.24 -1.13 -20.48
N VAL A 132 -10.08 -0.91 -21.49
CA VAL A 132 -9.78 -0.06 -22.64
C VAL A 132 -10.84 1.03 -22.71
N LYS A 133 -10.45 2.30 -22.84
CA LYS A 133 -11.37 3.44 -22.88
C LYS A 133 -10.87 4.50 -23.88
N ASN A 134 -11.79 5.28 -24.43
CA ASN A 134 -11.55 6.38 -25.38
C ASN A 134 -11.22 5.92 -26.81
N PHE A 135 -11.68 4.75 -27.23
CA PHE A 135 -11.53 4.27 -28.61
C PHE A 135 -12.59 4.78 -29.60
N GLY A 136 -13.53 5.64 -29.15
CA GLY A 136 -14.64 6.13 -29.96
C GLY A 136 -15.93 5.34 -29.78
N GLU A 137 -17.04 5.85 -30.33
CA GLU A 137 -18.35 5.18 -30.25
C GLU A 137 -18.54 4.13 -31.35
N ASP A 138 -17.82 4.27 -32.46
CA ASP A 138 -17.88 3.38 -33.64
C ASP A 138 -17.09 2.08 -33.47
N PHE A 139 -16.36 1.92 -32.35
CA PHE A 139 -15.49 0.78 -32.13
C PHE A 139 -16.30 -0.45 -31.69
N SER A 140 -16.27 -1.51 -32.50
CA SER A 140 -16.99 -2.76 -32.24
C SER A 140 -16.18 -3.75 -31.39
N ASP A 141 -16.86 -4.82 -30.96
CA ASP A 141 -16.25 -5.97 -30.28
C ASP A 141 -15.12 -6.59 -31.12
N GLU A 142 -15.32 -6.72 -32.44
CA GLU A 142 -14.37 -7.28 -33.40
C GLU A 142 -13.15 -6.36 -33.59
N MET A 143 -13.36 -5.05 -33.75
CA MET A 143 -12.25 -4.09 -33.86
C MET A 143 -11.38 -4.09 -32.59
N LEU A 144 -12.01 -4.25 -31.42
CA LEU A 144 -11.30 -4.39 -30.15
C LEU A 144 -10.48 -5.69 -30.11
N LYS A 145 -11.03 -6.81 -30.60
CA LYS A 145 -10.32 -8.08 -30.67
C LYS A 145 -9.10 -7.97 -31.61
N ASP A 146 -9.30 -7.50 -32.84
CA ASP A 146 -8.25 -7.41 -33.87
C ASP A 146 -7.10 -6.49 -33.41
N MET A 147 -7.43 -5.40 -32.71
CA MET A 147 -6.42 -4.50 -32.15
C MET A 147 -5.58 -5.15 -31.05
N PHE A 148 -6.15 -6.04 -30.25
CA PHE A 148 -5.49 -6.61 -29.08
C PHE A 148 -4.88 -8.00 -29.33
N GLU A 149 -5.34 -8.76 -30.32
CA GLU A 149 -4.88 -10.13 -30.57
C GLU A 149 -3.41 -10.20 -31.00
N LYS A 150 -2.87 -9.12 -31.60
CA LYS A 150 -1.44 -8.99 -31.92
C LYS A 150 -0.51 -9.05 -30.71
N TYR A 151 -1.03 -8.78 -29.50
CA TYR A 151 -0.24 -8.86 -28.27
C TYR A 151 -0.27 -10.25 -27.65
N GLY A 152 -1.29 -11.05 -27.92
CA GLY A 152 -1.41 -12.41 -27.42
C GLY A 152 -2.82 -12.96 -27.53
N ARG A 153 -2.99 -14.22 -27.14
CA ARG A 153 -4.27 -14.93 -27.23
C ARG A 153 -5.30 -14.30 -26.29
N ILE A 154 -6.41 -13.86 -26.87
CA ILE A 154 -7.57 -13.30 -26.15
C ILE A 154 -8.50 -14.43 -25.75
N THR A 155 -8.84 -14.50 -24.47
CA THR A 155 -9.85 -15.42 -23.92
C THR A 155 -11.26 -14.81 -23.93
N SER A 156 -11.37 -13.49 -23.78
CA SER A 156 -12.64 -12.77 -23.84
C SER A 156 -12.41 -11.31 -24.25
N HIS A 157 -13.33 -10.73 -25.00
CA HIS A 157 -13.35 -9.29 -25.29
C HIS A 157 -14.80 -8.79 -25.24
N LYS A 158 -15.02 -7.58 -24.71
CA LYS A 158 -16.35 -6.99 -24.69
C LYS A 158 -16.34 -5.46 -24.67
N VAL A 159 -16.99 -4.83 -25.63
CA VAL A 159 -17.37 -3.42 -25.65
C VAL A 159 -18.65 -3.23 -24.85
N MET A 160 -18.69 -2.19 -24.03
CA MET A 160 -19.83 -1.87 -23.19
C MET A 160 -20.74 -0.88 -23.90
N TYR A 161 -22.00 -1.27 -24.08
CA TYR A 161 -23.04 -0.44 -24.70
C TYR A 161 -23.94 0.19 -23.64
N LYS A 162 -24.59 1.29 -24.00
CA LYS A 162 -25.70 1.92 -23.28
C LYS A 162 -27.00 1.18 -23.63
N ASP A 163 -28.07 1.50 -22.92
CA ASP A 163 -29.40 0.89 -23.14
C ASP A 163 -30.00 1.31 -24.51
N ASP A 164 -29.52 2.41 -25.09
CA ASP A 164 -29.89 2.91 -26.42
C ASP A 164 -29.13 2.22 -27.58
N GLY A 165 -28.24 1.25 -27.28
CA GLY A 165 -27.42 0.55 -28.25
C GLY A 165 -26.11 1.28 -28.64
N ASN A 166 -25.89 2.50 -28.17
CA ASN A 166 -24.65 3.24 -28.44
C ASN A 166 -23.51 2.75 -27.55
N SER A 167 -22.28 2.72 -28.08
CA SER A 167 -21.11 2.36 -27.28
C SER A 167 -20.87 3.38 -26.16
N ARG A 168 -20.43 2.89 -25.01
CA ARG A 168 -19.97 3.75 -23.90
C ARG A 168 -18.53 4.22 -24.09
N GLY A 169 -17.90 3.88 -25.22
CA GLY A 169 -16.51 4.21 -25.53
C GLY A 169 -15.51 3.51 -24.63
N PHE A 170 -15.88 2.36 -24.06
CA PHE A 170 -14.98 1.52 -23.27
C PHE A 170 -15.35 0.04 -23.36
N GLY A 171 -14.35 -0.80 -23.10
CA GLY A 171 -14.48 -2.24 -23.16
C GLY A 171 -13.43 -2.94 -22.29
N PHE A 172 -13.47 -4.26 -22.33
CA PHE A 172 -12.57 -5.14 -21.61
C PHE A 172 -11.98 -6.17 -22.56
N VAL A 173 -10.72 -6.52 -22.34
CA VAL A 173 -10.02 -7.59 -23.04
C VAL A 173 -9.35 -8.47 -22.00
N ALA A 174 -9.59 -9.77 -22.03
CA ALA A 174 -8.94 -10.75 -21.19
C ALA A 174 -7.95 -11.54 -22.05
N PHE A 175 -6.69 -11.51 -21.68
CA PHE A 175 -5.65 -12.34 -22.26
C PHE A 175 -5.56 -13.70 -21.57
N GLU A 176 -4.96 -14.68 -22.24
CA GLU A 176 -4.54 -15.93 -21.62
C GLU A 176 -3.29 -15.71 -20.75
N ASP A 177 -2.40 -14.84 -21.19
CA ASP A 177 -1.09 -14.57 -20.58
C ASP A 177 -1.02 -13.14 -19.99
N PRO A 178 -0.59 -12.95 -18.72
CA PRO A 178 -0.37 -11.62 -18.15
C PRO A 178 0.68 -10.78 -18.90
N ASP A 179 1.69 -11.39 -19.51
CA ASP A 179 2.73 -10.67 -20.26
C ASP A 179 2.16 -10.03 -21.53
N ALA A 180 1.14 -10.65 -22.14
CA ALA A 180 0.41 -10.08 -23.27
C ALA A 180 -0.40 -8.85 -22.84
N ALA A 181 -1.04 -8.91 -21.67
CA ALA A 181 -1.79 -7.78 -21.11
C ALA A 181 -0.88 -6.60 -20.73
N GLU A 182 0.31 -6.85 -20.15
CA GLU A 182 1.29 -5.81 -19.84
C GLU A 182 1.80 -5.13 -21.11
N ARG A 183 2.19 -5.90 -22.13
CA ARG A 183 2.63 -5.34 -23.42
C ARG A 183 1.54 -4.50 -24.10
N ALA A 184 0.31 -4.99 -24.11
CA ALA A 184 -0.82 -4.23 -24.65
C ALA A 184 -1.02 -2.90 -23.91
N CYS A 185 -0.95 -2.89 -22.57
CA CYS A 185 -1.07 -1.66 -21.78
C CYS A 185 0.11 -0.70 -22.03
N MET A 186 1.33 -1.22 -22.13
CA MET A 186 2.52 -0.39 -22.33
C MET A 186 2.52 0.28 -23.70
N GLU A 187 2.10 -0.41 -24.75
CA GLU A 187 2.18 0.11 -26.12
C GLU A 187 0.93 0.90 -26.54
N LEU A 188 -0.27 0.50 -26.10
CA LEU A 188 -1.50 1.13 -26.54
C LEU A 188 -1.95 2.30 -25.65
N ASN A 189 -1.55 2.32 -24.37
CA ASN A 189 -1.95 3.40 -23.47
C ASN A 189 -1.31 4.73 -23.90
N GLY A 190 -2.15 5.73 -24.14
CA GLY A 190 -1.73 7.06 -24.60
C GLY A 190 -1.73 7.24 -26.12
N LYS A 191 -1.96 6.18 -26.93
CA LYS A 191 -2.07 6.33 -28.39
C LYS A 191 -3.32 7.13 -28.76
N GLU A 192 -3.21 8.05 -29.69
CA GLU A 192 -4.35 8.79 -30.21
C GLU A 192 -5.03 8.00 -31.34
N LEU A 193 -6.22 7.46 -31.05
CA LEU A 193 -7.10 6.84 -32.05
C LEU A 193 -8.23 7.78 -32.48
N VAL A 194 -8.63 8.68 -31.59
CA VAL A 194 -9.65 9.70 -31.81
C VAL A 194 -9.03 11.04 -31.47
N GLU A 195 -9.25 12.04 -32.33
CA GLU A 195 -8.68 13.38 -32.16
C GLU A 195 -9.02 13.95 -30.78
N GLY A 196 -7.99 14.38 -30.04
CA GLY A 196 -8.12 14.94 -28.69
C GLY A 196 -8.49 13.94 -27.58
N LYS A 197 -8.54 12.64 -27.87
CA LYS A 197 -8.87 11.59 -26.89
C LYS A 197 -7.85 10.45 -26.94
N PRO A 198 -6.76 10.52 -26.14
CA PRO A 198 -5.81 9.42 -26.07
C PRO A 198 -6.48 8.17 -25.49
N LEU A 199 -6.19 7.02 -26.10
CA LEU A 199 -6.64 5.71 -25.68
C LEU A 199 -6.09 5.43 -24.28
N TYR A 200 -6.97 5.06 -23.36
CA TYR A 200 -6.56 4.58 -22.04
C TYR A 200 -6.62 3.07 -22.02
N VAL A 201 -5.47 2.44 -21.77
CA VAL A 201 -5.33 0.99 -21.64
C VAL A 201 -4.65 0.68 -20.32
N GLY A 202 -5.31 -0.07 -19.45
CA GLY A 202 -4.76 -0.40 -18.15
C GLY A 202 -5.42 -1.60 -17.52
N ARG A 203 -4.91 -2.04 -16.37
CA ARG A 203 -5.48 -3.17 -15.65
C ARG A 203 -6.97 -2.95 -15.34
N ALA A 204 -7.79 -3.95 -15.65
CA ALA A 204 -9.18 -3.97 -15.24
C ALA A 204 -9.28 -4.13 -13.72
N GLN A 205 -9.86 -3.14 -13.06
CA GLN A 205 -10.13 -3.15 -11.63
C GLN A 205 -11.61 -3.39 -11.36
N LYS A 206 -11.93 -4.13 -10.29
CA LYS A 206 -13.32 -4.26 -9.82
C LYS A 206 -13.84 -2.89 -9.36
N LYS A 207 -15.12 -2.61 -9.59
CA LYS A 207 -15.77 -1.33 -9.24
C LYS A 207 -15.51 -0.93 -7.77
N ALA A 208 -15.63 -1.87 -6.83
CA ALA A 208 -15.41 -1.63 -5.41
C ALA A 208 -13.94 -1.28 -5.07
N GLU A 209 -12.98 -1.97 -5.69
CA GLU A 209 -11.55 -1.70 -5.53
C GLU A 209 -11.20 -0.29 -6.04
N ARG A 210 -11.66 0.01 -7.26
CA ARG A 210 -11.51 1.32 -7.90
C ARG A 210 -12.08 2.44 -7.03
N GLN A 211 -13.31 2.30 -6.53
CA GLN A 211 -13.94 3.32 -5.69
C GLN A 211 -13.17 3.57 -4.38
N LYS A 212 -12.65 2.51 -3.76
CA LYS A 212 -11.84 2.63 -2.54
C LYS A 212 -10.51 3.36 -2.81
N GLU A 213 -9.85 3.05 -3.92
CA GLU A 213 -8.60 3.70 -4.31
C GLU A 213 -8.82 5.18 -4.65
N LEU A 214 -9.85 5.50 -5.45
CA LEU A 214 -10.26 6.87 -5.76
C LEU A 214 -10.61 7.66 -4.49
N LYS A 215 -11.37 7.07 -3.57
CA LYS A 215 -11.71 7.72 -2.29
C LYS A 215 -10.45 8.04 -1.49
N ARG A 216 -9.51 7.10 -1.37
CA ARG A 216 -8.24 7.30 -0.68
C ARG A 216 -7.41 8.40 -1.34
N LYS A 217 -7.30 8.41 -2.67
CA LYS A 217 -6.54 9.42 -3.41
C LYS A 217 -7.17 10.81 -3.25
N PHE A 218 -8.51 10.89 -3.26
CA PHE A 218 -9.23 12.13 -3.05
C PHE A 218 -9.09 12.65 -1.61
N GLU A 219 -9.17 11.77 -0.62
CA GLU A 219 -8.91 12.10 0.79
C GLU A 219 -7.48 12.60 0.99
N GLN A 220 -6.50 11.95 0.34
CA GLN A 220 -5.11 12.39 0.39
C GLN A 220 -4.92 13.76 -0.26
N LEU A 221 -5.44 13.98 -1.47
CA LEU A 221 -5.38 15.29 -2.14
C LEU A 221 -6.11 16.37 -1.33
N LYS A 222 -7.24 16.05 -0.71
CA LYS A 222 -7.97 16.96 0.18
C LYS A 222 -7.15 17.28 1.42
N SER A 223 -6.50 16.29 2.02
CA SER A 223 -5.62 16.48 3.17
C SER A 223 -4.40 17.33 2.81
N GLU A 224 -3.71 17.02 1.70
CA GLU A 224 -2.58 17.79 1.20
C GLU A 224 -2.97 19.23 0.89
N ARG A 225 -4.15 19.43 0.27
CA ARG A 225 -4.72 20.76 0.02
C ARG A 225 -4.99 21.47 1.34
N LEU A 226 -5.63 20.80 2.30
CA LEU A 226 -5.95 21.39 3.60
C LEU A 226 -4.67 21.79 4.34
N THR A 227 -3.65 20.92 4.36
CA THR A 227 -2.34 21.20 4.97
C THR A 227 -1.60 22.33 4.25
N ARG A 228 -1.66 22.39 2.90
CA ARG A 228 -1.03 23.47 2.11
C ARG A 228 -1.61 24.84 2.42
N TYR A 229 -2.92 24.92 2.65
CA TYR A 229 -3.61 26.18 2.92
C TYR A 229 -3.89 26.42 4.42
N GLN A 230 -3.43 25.52 5.29
CA GLN A 230 -3.56 25.66 6.73
C GLN A 230 -2.70 26.82 7.20
N GLY A 231 -3.34 27.86 7.75
CA GLY A 231 -2.67 29.09 8.19
C GLY A 231 -2.44 30.13 7.10
N VAL A 232 -2.90 29.91 5.86
CA VAL A 232 -2.74 30.84 4.73
C VAL A 232 -4.08 31.43 4.27
N ASN A 233 -5.17 30.65 4.31
CA ASN A 233 -6.50 31.13 3.89
C ASN A 233 -7.30 31.64 5.10
N LEU A 234 -7.85 32.85 4.96
CA LEU A 234 -8.75 33.46 5.93
C LEU A 234 -10.20 33.36 5.45
N TYR A 235 -11.13 33.00 6.35
CA TYR A 235 -12.56 33.05 6.08
C TYR A 235 -13.12 34.31 6.75
N VAL A 236 -13.43 35.33 5.95
CA VAL A 236 -13.96 36.62 6.41
C VAL A 236 -15.47 36.61 6.20
N LYS A 237 -16.24 36.67 7.29
CA LYS A 237 -17.72 36.69 7.28
C LYS A 237 -18.21 37.98 7.94
N ASN A 238 -19.46 38.36 7.67
CA ASN A 238 -20.10 39.60 8.13
C ASN A 238 -19.50 40.85 7.48
N LEU A 239 -19.11 40.71 6.21
CA LEU A 239 -18.86 41.86 5.38
C LEU A 239 -20.19 42.50 5.01
N ASP A 240 -20.20 43.82 4.92
CA ASP A 240 -21.32 44.58 4.36
C ASP A 240 -21.43 44.28 2.85
N ASP A 241 -22.65 44.31 2.31
CA ASP A 241 -22.92 43.99 0.89
C ASP A 241 -22.21 44.95 -0.09
N THR A 242 -21.68 46.09 0.40
CA THR A 242 -20.88 47.04 -0.36
C THR A 242 -19.38 46.72 -0.41
N ILE A 243 -18.92 45.64 0.23
CA ILE A 243 -17.52 45.18 0.18
C ILE A 243 -17.36 44.13 -0.93
N ASP A 244 -16.68 44.52 -2.00
CA ASP A 244 -16.29 43.64 -3.10
C ASP A 244 -14.84 43.13 -2.94
N ASP A 245 -14.42 42.26 -3.87
CA ASP A 245 -13.09 41.65 -3.85
C ASP A 245 -11.96 42.68 -4.00
N GLU A 246 -12.19 43.80 -4.71
CA GLU A 246 -11.19 44.87 -4.84
C GLU A 246 -10.95 45.57 -3.50
N ARG A 247 -12.04 45.89 -2.80
CA ARG A 247 -11.98 46.52 -1.48
C ARG A 247 -11.39 45.57 -0.46
N LEU A 248 -11.78 44.28 -0.50
CA LEU A 248 -11.20 43.26 0.36
C LEU A 248 -9.69 43.09 0.09
N ARG A 249 -9.26 43.08 -1.18
CA ARG A 249 -7.82 43.05 -1.52
C ARG A 249 -7.07 44.24 -0.97
N LYS A 250 -7.63 45.43 -1.05
CA LYS A 250 -7.01 46.65 -0.54
C LYS A 250 -6.83 46.60 0.98
N GLU A 251 -7.84 46.17 1.72
CA GLU A 251 -7.79 46.06 3.19
C GLU A 251 -6.81 44.98 3.66
N PHE A 252 -6.68 43.88 2.92
CA PHE A 252 -5.78 42.78 3.27
C PHE A 252 -4.35 42.93 2.72
N ALA A 253 -4.10 43.86 1.79
CA ALA A 253 -2.79 44.08 1.17
C ALA A 253 -1.65 44.37 2.17
N PRO A 254 -1.86 45.11 3.27
CA PRO A 254 -0.82 45.34 4.27
C PRO A 254 -0.39 44.07 5.02
N PHE A 255 -1.21 43.02 5.01
CA PHE A 255 -1.01 41.80 5.80
C PHE A 255 -0.35 40.66 5.01
N GLY A 256 -0.08 40.85 3.72
CA GLY A 256 0.68 39.90 2.91
C GLY A 256 0.27 39.88 1.43
N THR A 257 0.91 38.98 0.67
CA THR A 257 0.60 38.79 -0.76
C THR A 257 -0.72 38.02 -0.91
N ILE A 258 -1.71 38.67 -1.53
CA ILE A 258 -3.03 38.06 -1.76
C ILE A 258 -2.99 37.25 -3.05
N THR A 259 -3.05 35.93 -2.94
CA THR A 259 -3.10 35.02 -4.10
C THR A 259 -4.51 34.85 -4.66
N SER A 260 -5.54 35.03 -3.82
CA SER A 260 -6.95 34.97 -4.18
C SER A 260 -7.76 35.73 -3.13
N ALA A 261 -8.62 36.64 -3.57
CA ALA A 261 -9.76 37.18 -2.85
C ALA A 261 -10.97 36.81 -3.70
#